data_AF-A0A7K0MUK7-F1
#
_entry.id   AF-A0A7K0MUK7-F1
#
_cell.length_a   1.000
_cell.length_b   1.000
_cell.length_c   1.000
_cell.angle_alpha   90.00
_cell.angle_beta   90.00
_cell.angle_gamma   90.00
#
_symmetry.space_group_name_H-M   'P 1'
#
loop_
_entity.id
_entity.type
_entity.pdbx_description
1 polymer ?
#
loop_
_entity_poly.entity_id
_entity_poly.type
_entity_poly.pdbx_seq_one_letter_code
_entity_poly.pdbx_strand_id
1 'polypeptide(L)' 'GRVTIPQGLRTYAGLEKECVVIGANTRVEIWDSTAWNEYLADREKSFADVSEEVFPGLF' A
#
# COMPACT_ATOMS: atom_id res chain seq x y z
N GLY A 1 -17.76 -12.60 5.94
CA GLY A 1 -17.37 -13.90 5.34
C GLY A 1 -15.89 -14.12 5.54
N ARG A 2 -15.40 -15.37 5.53
CA ARG A 2 -13.96 -15.68 5.53
C ARG A 2 -13.56 -16.07 4.12
N VAL A 3 -12.38 -15.63 3.68
CA VAL A 3 -11.81 -15.99 2.38
C VAL A 3 -10.50 -16.72 2.64
N THR A 4 -10.34 -17.89 2.03
CA THR A 4 -9.09 -18.64 2.10
C THR A 4 -8.17 -18.16 0.98
N ILE A 5 -6.97 -17.72 1.34
CA ILE A 5 -5.96 -17.31 0.37
C ILE A 5 -5.15 -18.57 -0.03
N PRO A 6 -5.06 -18.90 -1.34
CA PRO A 6 -4.22 -19.98 -1.85
C PRO A 6 -2.77 -19.84 -1.37
N GLN A 7 -2.09 -20.96 -1.11
CA GLN A 7 -0.73 -20.96 -0.56
C GLN A 7 0.26 -20.19 -1.45
N GLY A 8 0.19 -20.36 -2.79
CA GLY A 8 1.08 -19.63 -3.70
C GLY A 8 0.94 -18.11 -3.60
N LEU A 9 -0.29 -17.60 -3.43
CA LEU A 9 -0.54 -16.17 -3.25
C LEU A 9 -0.08 -15.67 -1.88
N ARG A 10 -0.22 -16.49 -0.83
CA ARG A 10 0.32 -16.16 0.50
C ARG A 10 1.83 -16.02 0.47
N THR A 11 2.52 -16.98 -0.14
CA THR A 11 3.98 -16.95 -0.28
C THR A 11 4.44 -15.79 -1.15
N TYR A 12 3.77 -15.56 -2.28
CA TYR A 12 4.06 -14.43 -3.17
C TYR A 12 3.96 -13.08 -2.45
N ALA A 13 2.89 -12.88 -1.70
CA ALA A 13 2.64 -11.64 -0.97
C ALA A 13 3.34 -11.57 0.41
N GLY A 14 4.15 -12.58 0.76
CA GLY A 14 4.84 -12.62 2.06
C GLY A 14 3.92 -12.63 3.28
N LEU A 15 2.67 -13.11 3.13
CA LEU A 15 1.66 -13.04 4.19
C LEU A 15 1.97 -14.04 5.30
N GLU A 16 2.36 -13.53 6.46
CA GLU A 16 2.53 -14.32 7.68
C GLU A 16 1.32 -14.21 8.61
N LYS A 17 1.46 -13.53 9.75
CA LYS A 17 0.45 -13.48 10.81
C LYS A 17 -0.35 -12.18 10.79
N GLU A 18 0.34 -11.05 10.68
CA GLU A 18 -0.27 -9.73 10.63
C GLU A 18 -0.41 -9.30 9.17
N CYS A 19 -1.59 -8.82 8.80
CA CYS A 19 -1.86 -8.34 7.45
C CYS A 19 -2.72 -7.08 7.47
N VAL A 20 -2.55 -6.26 6.45
CA VAL A 20 -3.32 -5.04 6.23
C VAL A 20 -4.27 -5.27 5.05
N VAL A 21 -5.51 -4.83 5.21
CA VAL A 21 -6.55 -4.95 4.18
C VAL A 21 -6.99 -3.56 3.76
N ILE A 22 -6.93 -3.29 2.45
CA ILE A 22 -7.19 -1.98 1.88
C ILE A 22 -8.25 -2.08 0.80
N GLY A 23 -9.23 -1.18 0.86
CA GLY A 23 -10.19 -1.01 -0.24
C GLY A 23 -9.61 -0.09 -1.31
N ALA A 24 -9.52 -0.58 -2.55
CA ALA A 24 -9.06 0.18 -3.71
C ALA A 24 -10.15 0.19 -4.79
N ASN A 25 -11.13 1.08 -4.62
CA ASN A 25 -12.29 1.22 -5.52
C ASN A 25 -13.06 -0.11 -5.70
N THR A 26 -12.84 -0.81 -6.80
CA THR A 26 -13.53 -2.08 -7.14
C THR A 26 -12.78 -3.33 -6.68
N ARG A 27 -11.59 -3.18 -6.07
CA ARG A 27 -10.78 -4.30 -5.58
C ARG A 27 -10.42 -4.13 -4.10
N VAL A 28 -10.06 -5.23 -3.47
CA VAL A 28 -9.46 -5.27 -2.13
C VAL A 28 -8.02 -5.75 -2.28
N GLU A 29 -7.11 -5.07 -1.61
CA GLU A 29 -5.70 -5.44 -1.54
C GLU A 29 -5.39 -5.99 -0.15
N ILE A 30 -4.55 -7.03 -0.11
CA ILE A 30 -4.10 -7.68 1.12
C ILE A 30 -2.59 -7.63 1.12
N TRP A 31 -2.03 -7.00 2.14
CA TRP A 31 -0.60 -6.73 2.26
C TRP A 31 -0.05 -7.36 3.53
N ASP A 32 1.22 -7.76 3.49
CA ASP A 32 1.99 -7.94 4.71
C ASP A 32 2.13 -6.57 5.43
N SER A 33 2.00 -6.57 6.75
CA SER A 33 2.01 -5.34 7.53
C SER A 33 3.34 -4.59 7.45
N THR A 34 4.47 -5.30 7.39
CA THR A 34 5.80 -4.69 7.28
C THR A 34 5.97 -4.05 5.91
N ALA A 35 5.68 -4.81 4.85
CA ALA A 35 5.75 -4.32 3.47
C ALA A 35 4.85 -3.10 3.24
N TRP A 36 3.65 -3.09 3.84
CA TRP A 36 2.75 -1.94 3.76
C TRP A 36 3.31 -0.69 4.45
N ASN A 37 3.89 -0.83 5.64
CA ASN A 37 4.48 0.30 6.36
C ASN A 37 5.70 0.86 5.63
N GLU A 38 6.54 0.00 5.05
CA GLU A 38 7.67 0.42 4.21
C GLU A 38 7.19 1.18 2.96
N TYR A 39 6.18 0.65 2.28
CA TYR A 39 5.56 1.30 1.13
C TYR A 39 4.99 2.68 1.48
N LEU A 40 4.29 2.81 2.61
CA LEU A 40 3.76 4.09 3.09
C LEU A 40 4.89 5.08 3.37
N ALA A 41 5.94 4.66 4.07
CA ALA A 41 7.07 5.53 4.40
C ALA A 41 7.83 6.02 3.15
N ASP A 42 7.96 5.19 2.12
CA ASP A 42 8.53 5.58 0.83
C ASP A 42 7.63 6.55 0.07
N ARG A 43 6.32 6.26 0.03
CA ARG A 43 5.33 7.12 -0.64
C ARG A 43 5.17 8.47 0.03
N GLU A 44 5.19 8.55 1.36
CA GLU A 44 5.12 9.82 2.10
C GLU A 44 6.25 10.76 1.73
N LYS A 45 7.48 10.26 1.55
CA LYS A 45 8.61 11.05 1.02
C LYS A 45 8.29 11.59 -0.38
N SER A 46 7.79 10.72 -1.27
CA SER A 46 7.43 11.11 -2.63
C SER A 46 6.27 12.11 -2.70
N PHE A 47 5.30 12.07 -1.77
CA PHE A 47 4.21 13.06 -1.71
C PHE A 47 4.69 14.42 -1.19
N ALA A 48 5.62 14.45 -0.22
CA ALA A 48 6.24 15.68 0.25
C ALA A 48 7.01 16.37 -0.88
N ASP A 49 7.80 15.62 -1.65
CA ASP A 49 8.56 16.15 -2.79
C ASP A 49 7.65 16.67 -3.92
N VAL A 50 6.53 16.00 -4.20
CA VAL A 50 5.58 16.45 -5.24
C VAL A 50 4.79 17.67 -4.80
N SER A 51 4.55 17.87 -3.50
CA SER A 51 3.84 19.06 -3.00
C SER A 51 4.62 20.37 -3.18
N GLU A 52 5.96 20.29 -3.27
CA GLU A 52 6.82 21.46 -3.47
C GLU A 52 6.85 21.92 -4.94
N GLU A 53 6.47 21.05 -5.89
CA GLU A 53 6.38 21.38 -7.33
C GLU A 53 5.02 21.98 -7.77
N VAL A 54 4.13 22.30 -6.83
CA VAL A 54 2.80 22.83 -7.15
C VAL A 54 2.82 24.38 -7.21
N PHE A 55 3.25 24.87 -8.39
CA PHE A 55 3.02 26.17 -9.06
C PHE A 55 3.97 27.38 -8.83
N PRO A 56 5.03 27.55 -9.65
CA PRO A 56 5.54 28.86 -9.99
C PRO A 56 4.64 29.49 -11.09
N GLY A 57 3.63 30.28 -10.70
CA GLY A 57 2.84 31.04 -11.68
C GLY A 57 1.35 31.24 -11.41
N LEU A 58 0.93 31.30 -10.14
CA LEU A 58 -0.29 32.04 -9.82
C LEU A 58 0.07 33.53 -9.73
N PHE A 59 -0.51 34.32 -10.63
CA PHE A 59 -0.41 35.78 -10.73
C PHE A 59 -0.62 36.49 -9.39
#